data_AF-A0A2Z3QYZ6-F1
#
_entry.id   AF-A0A2Z3QYZ6-F1
#
_cell.length_a   1.000
_cell.length_b   1.000
_cell.length_c   1.000
_cell.angle_alpha   90.00
_cell.angle_beta   90.00
_cell.angle_gamma   90.00
#
_symmetry.space_group_name_H-M   'P 1'
#
loop_
_entity.id
_entity.type
_entity.pdbx_description
1 polymer ?
#
loop_
_entity_poly.entity_id
_entity_poly.type
_entity_poly.pdbx_seq_one_letter_code
_entity_poly.pdbx_strand_id
1 'polypeptide(L)'
;MTEHGVHTHAPHEEFVQEAAHGPHKPHSLNQWVAIFTAILASLGAIVSYQGTRTMNEVLLYKNEAILQKTHATDQWSYYQAVSTKAHIMQLALALLPSSKANLFREKIAKYAAQKVTIKARADALEARSRHADRESARLDRPHNGMALSLIFIQIAISLASITALTGRRWLFVAAGVAAALGAGLWGYALWLV
;
A
#
# COMPACT_ATOMS: atom_id res chain seq x y z
N MET A 1 4.86 68.55 19.34
CA MET A 1 4.94 68.84 17.89
C MET A 1 5.40 67.56 17.23
N THR A 2 4.60 67.07 16.28
CA THR A 2 4.60 65.75 15.66
C THR A 2 5.88 65.42 14.91
N GLU A 3 6.46 64.24 15.16
CA GLU A 3 7.47 63.64 14.29
C GLU A 3 6.82 63.22 12.98
N HIS A 4 7.12 63.94 11.90
CA HIS A 4 6.73 63.55 10.55
C HIS A 4 7.72 62.51 10.02
N GLY A 5 7.38 61.23 10.23
CA GLY A 5 7.99 60.13 9.48
C GLY A 5 7.61 60.27 8.01
N VAL A 6 8.58 60.61 7.17
CA VAL A 6 8.43 60.53 5.71
C VAL A 6 8.35 59.06 5.35
N HIS A 7 7.12 58.55 5.24
CA HIS A 7 6.84 57.24 4.67
C HIS A 7 7.04 57.32 3.16
N THR A 8 8.28 57.09 2.72
CA THR A 8 8.59 56.88 1.31
C THR A 8 8.10 55.48 0.93
N HIS A 9 6.87 55.38 0.43
CA HIS A 9 6.43 54.16 -0.22
C HIS A 9 7.31 53.92 -1.44
N ALA A 10 7.95 52.76 -1.49
CA ALA A 10 8.78 52.40 -2.61
C ALA A 10 7.87 52.10 -3.82
N PRO A 11 8.16 52.58 -5.05
CA PRO A 11 7.23 52.47 -6.19
C PRO A 11 6.74 51.03 -6.46
N HIS A 12 7.57 50.04 -6.11
CA HIS A 12 7.25 48.62 -6.24
C HIS A 12 6.20 48.10 -5.25
N GLU A 13 6.04 48.72 -4.08
CA GLU A 13 4.97 48.35 -3.14
C GLU A 13 3.61 48.87 -3.63
N GLU A 14 3.59 50.04 -4.29
CA GLU A 14 2.40 50.63 -4.91
C GLU A 14 1.94 49.80 -6.12
N PHE A 15 2.85 49.30 -6.96
CA PHE A 15 2.47 48.38 -8.06
C PHE A 15 1.91 47.04 -7.57
N VAL A 16 2.37 46.53 -6.44
CA VAL A 16 1.86 45.27 -5.85
C VAL A 16 0.50 45.48 -5.17
N GLN A 17 0.32 46.62 -4.48
CA GLN A 17 -0.95 46.96 -3.85
C GLN A 17 -2.02 47.41 -4.85
N GLU A 18 -1.65 48.12 -5.92
CA GLU A 18 -2.58 48.56 -6.97
C GLU A 18 -2.96 47.41 -7.93
N ALA A 19 -2.08 46.41 -8.10
CA ALA A 19 -2.45 45.14 -8.72
C ALA A 19 -3.43 44.31 -7.85
N ALA A 20 -3.35 44.46 -6.52
CA ALA A 20 -4.16 43.72 -5.55
C ALA A 20 -5.50 44.41 -5.19
N HIS A 21 -5.65 45.73 -5.39
CA HIS A 21 -6.81 46.51 -4.95
C HIS A 21 -7.52 47.28 -6.08
N GLY A 22 -7.74 46.64 -7.23
CA GLY A 22 -8.66 47.14 -8.26
C GLY A 22 -10.13 46.83 -7.92
N PRO A 23 -11.05 47.81 -7.93
CA PRO A 23 -12.46 47.61 -7.62
C PRO A 23 -13.13 46.74 -8.71
N HIS A 24 -13.86 45.71 -8.31
CA HIS A 24 -14.69 44.86 -9.17
C HIS A 24 -14.00 44.21 -10.39
N LYS A 25 -12.79 43.63 -10.24
CA LYS A 25 -12.30 42.69 -11.26
C LYS A 25 -12.95 41.30 -11.04
N PRO A 26 -13.58 40.70 -12.07
CA PRO A 26 -14.03 39.32 -11.98
C PRO A 26 -12.83 38.46 -11.57
N HIS A 27 -13.01 37.57 -10.60
CA HIS A 27 -11.95 36.71 -10.04
C HIS A 27 -10.88 36.38 -11.09
N SER A 28 -9.65 36.82 -10.84
CA SER A 28 -8.56 36.57 -11.79
C SER A 28 -8.44 35.06 -12.01
N LEU A 29 -8.06 34.65 -13.22
CA LEU A 29 -7.85 33.23 -13.54
C LEU A 29 -6.98 32.54 -12.48
N ASN A 30 -6.02 33.27 -11.91
CA ASN A 30 -5.13 32.80 -10.87
C ASN A 30 -5.85 32.53 -9.53
N GLN A 31 -6.84 33.34 -9.15
CA GLN A 31 -7.65 33.10 -7.95
C GLN A 31 -8.52 31.85 -8.11
N TRP A 32 -9.12 31.65 -9.30
CA TRP A 32 -9.86 30.42 -9.60
C TRP A 32 -8.97 29.17 -9.60
N VAL A 33 -7.76 29.27 -10.18
CA VAL A 33 -6.77 28.20 -10.17
C VAL A 33 -6.34 27.85 -8.75
N ALA A 34 -6.14 28.85 -7.88
CA ALA A 34 -5.76 28.63 -6.49
C ALA A 34 -6.86 27.89 -5.70
N ILE A 35 -8.12 28.33 -5.82
CA ILE A 35 -9.27 27.67 -5.17
C ILE A 35 -9.43 26.24 -5.71
N PHE A 36 -9.35 26.05 -7.03
CA PHE A 36 -9.44 24.74 -7.66
C PHE A 36 -8.35 23.79 -7.16
N THR A 37 -7.11 24.27 -7.07
CA THR A 37 -5.97 23.48 -6.57
C THR A 37 -6.15 23.10 -5.10
N ALA A 38 -6.66 24.01 -4.26
CA ALA A 38 -6.94 23.72 -2.86
C ALA A 38 -7.99 22.60 -2.69
N ILE A 39 -9.06 22.65 -3.49
CA ILE A 39 -10.11 21.61 -3.49
C ILE A 39 -9.52 20.26 -3.91
N LEU A 40 -8.73 20.22 -4.99
CA LEU A 40 -8.08 18.99 -5.45
C LEU A 40 -7.09 18.43 -4.43
N ALA A 41 -6.36 19.29 -3.71
CA ALA A 41 -5.46 18.86 -2.66
C ALA A 41 -6.22 18.19 -1.50
N SER A 42 -7.34 18.77 -1.06
CA SER A 42 -8.20 18.16 -0.04
C SER A 42 -8.79 16.83 -0.50
N LEU A 43 -9.28 16.74 -1.74
CA LEU A 43 -9.79 15.49 -2.31
C LEU A 43 -8.68 14.44 -2.44
N GLY A 44 -7.51 14.83 -2.94
CA GLY A 44 -6.33 13.97 -3.05
C GLY A 44 -5.90 13.40 -1.70
N ALA A 45 -5.95 14.21 -0.63
CA ALA A 45 -5.66 13.74 0.72
C ALA A 45 -6.66 12.67 1.21
N ILE A 46 -7.95 12.85 0.92
CA ILE A 46 -9.01 11.89 1.28
C ILE A 46 -8.86 10.57 0.49
N VAL A 47 -8.58 10.65 -0.81
CA VAL A 47 -8.31 9.47 -1.66
C VAL A 47 -7.06 8.74 -1.17
N SER A 48 -6.00 9.48 -0.89
CA SER A 48 -4.74 8.94 -0.37
C SER A 48 -4.94 8.22 0.95
N TYR A 49 -5.62 8.85 1.92
CA TYR A 49 -5.91 8.23 3.22
C TYR A 49 -6.67 6.90 3.09
N GLN A 50 -7.72 6.86 2.25
CA GLN A 50 -8.49 5.65 2.02
C GLN A 50 -7.65 4.56 1.32
N GLY A 51 -6.93 4.92 0.26
CA GLY A 51 -6.04 4.00 -0.46
C GLY A 51 -4.97 3.41 0.46
N THR A 52 -4.37 4.23 1.33
CA THR A 52 -3.39 3.78 2.32
C THR A 52 -4.00 2.86 3.36
N ARG A 53 -5.22 3.14 3.87
CA ARG A 53 -5.88 2.27 4.86
C ARG A 53 -6.16 0.89 4.32
N THR A 54 -6.81 0.79 3.17
CA THR A 54 -7.10 -0.51 2.57
C THR A 54 -5.79 -1.25 2.24
N MET A 55 -4.77 -0.54 1.77
CA MET A 55 -3.48 -1.17 1.43
C MET A 55 -2.76 -1.71 2.68
N ASN A 56 -2.85 -0.99 3.81
CA ASN A 56 -2.31 -1.48 5.08
C ASN A 56 -3.02 -2.76 5.55
N GLU A 57 -4.33 -2.86 5.37
CA GLU A 57 -5.09 -4.07 5.70
C GLU A 57 -4.66 -5.26 4.82
N VAL A 58 -4.56 -5.07 3.50
CA VAL A 58 -4.01 -6.10 2.60
C VAL A 58 -2.61 -6.51 2.98
N LEU A 59 -1.72 -5.55 3.27
CA LEU A 59 -0.35 -5.85 3.67
C LEU A 59 -0.31 -6.68 4.94
N LEU A 60 -1.18 -6.38 5.91
CA LEU A 60 -1.27 -7.13 7.16
C LEU A 60 -1.64 -8.60 6.90
N TYR A 61 -2.67 -8.86 6.09
CA TYR A 61 -3.06 -10.23 5.74
C TYR A 61 -2.00 -10.96 4.90
N LYS A 62 -1.32 -10.29 3.96
CA LYS A 62 -0.19 -10.88 3.21
C LYS A 62 0.96 -11.24 4.13
N ASN A 63 1.33 -10.36 5.05
CA ASN A 63 2.41 -10.60 6.00
C ASN A 63 2.09 -11.78 6.92
N GLU A 64 0.85 -11.88 7.40
CA GLU A 64 0.39 -13.04 8.18
C GLU A 64 0.45 -14.32 7.34
N ALA A 65 -0.03 -14.30 6.09
CA ALA A 65 0.03 -15.45 5.19
C ALA A 65 1.48 -15.92 4.93
N ILE A 66 2.40 -14.96 4.73
CA ILE A 66 3.84 -15.21 4.56
C ILE A 66 4.43 -15.79 5.84
N LEU A 67 4.14 -15.22 7.01
CA LEU A 67 4.64 -15.71 8.29
C LEU A 67 4.22 -17.17 8.53
N GLN A 68 2.93 -17.48 8.33
CA GLN A 68 2.40 -18.83 8.46
C GLN A 68 3.03 -19.79 7.42
N LYS A 69 3.27 -19.31 6.19
CA LYS A 69 3.93 -20.11 5.14
C LYS A 69 5.39 -20.41 5.49
N THR A 70 6.11 -19.45 6.07
CA THR A 70 7.48 -19.64 6.56
C THR A 70 7.50 -20.68 7.67
N HIS A 71 6.62 -20.56 8.66
CA HIS A 71 6.51 -21.58 9.72
C HIS A 71 6.13 -22.97 9.18
N ALA A 72 5.24 -23.05 8.19
CA ALA A 72 4.91 -24.31 7.53
C ALA A 72 6.13 -24.91 6.82
N THR A 73 6.92 -24.08 6.14
CA THR A 73 8.16 -24.47 5.46
C THR A 73 9.20 -24.99 6.45
N ASP A 74 9.34 -24.34 7.60
CA ASP A 74 10.23 -24.77 8.68
C ASP A 74 9.79 -26.15 9.23
N GLN A 75 8.48 -26.35 9.44
CA GLN A 75 7.96 -27.65 9.89
C GLN A 75 8.16 -28.74 8.85
N TRP A 76 7.96 -28.45 7.56
CA TRP A 76 8.24 -29.39 6.48
C TRP A 76 9.74 -29.72 6.40
N SER A 77 10.62 -28.74 6.56
CA SER A 77 12.07 -28.96 6.62
C SER A 77 12.47 -29.84 7.81
N TYR A 78 11.86 -29.60 8.97
CA TYR A 78 12.05 -30.44 10.16
C TYR A 78 11.53 -31.87 9.96
N TYR A 79 10.36 -32.03 9.32
CA TYR A 79 9.82 -33.33 8.93
C TYR A 79 10.79 -34.10 8.03
N GLN A 80 11.35 -33.43 7.01
CA GLN A 80 12.35 -34.03 6.11
C GLN A 80 13.60 -34.46 6.88
N ALA A 81 14.10 -33.63 7.80
CA ALA A 81 15.26 -33.97 8.63
C ALA A 81 15.00 -35.20 9.52
N VAL A 82 13.81 -35.30 10.14
CA VAL A 82 13.42 -36.49 10.93
C VAL A 82 13.25 -37.72 10.04
N SER A 83 12.69 -37.56 8.84
CA SER A 83 12.57 -38.64 7.86
C SER A 83 13.92 -39.19 7.45
N THR A 84 14.89 -38.32 7.16
CA THR A 84 16.27 -38.73 6.86
C THR A 84 16.90 -39.49 8.03
N LYS A 85 16.73 -39.02 9.27
CA LYS A 85 17.20 -39.74 10.47
C LYS A 85 16.57 -41.13 10.57
N ALA A 86 15.26 -41.26 10.31
CA ALA A 86 14.57 -42.54 10.33
C ALA A 86 15.12 -43.50 9.24
N HIS A 87 15.33 -43.02 8.02
CA HIS A 87 15.92 -43.83 6.94
C HIS A 87 17.35 -44.29 7.28
N ILE A 88 18.18 -43.44 7.90
CA ILE A 88 19.51 -43.82 8.37
C ILE A 88 19.42 -44.92 9.45
N MET A 89 18.46 -44.84 10.37
CA MET A 89 18.25 -45.90 11.38
C MET A 89 17.77 -47.21 10.75
N GLN A 90 16.92 -47.16 9.71
CA GLN A 90 16.50 -48.34 8.96
C GLN A 90 17.69 -49.00 8.23
N LEU A 91 18.54 -48.18 7.60
CA LEU A 91 19.76 -48.67 6.97
C LEU A 91 20.70 -49.30 8.00
N ALA A 92 20.90 -48.66 9.16
CA ALA A 92 21.71 -49.21 10.25
C ALA A 92 21.15 -50.55 10.75
N LEU A 93 19.83 -50.69 10.88
CA LEU A 93 19.19 -51.95 11.27
C LEU A 93 19.44 -53.06 10.23
N ALA A 94 19.52 -52.74 8.94
CA ALA A 94 19.80 -53.70 7.88
C ALA A 94 21.29 -54.13 7.82
N LEU A 95 22.20 -53.28 8.30
CA LEU A 95 23.66 -53.51 8.20
C LEU A 95 24.29 -54.07 9.48
N LEU A 96 23.71 -53.83 10.66
CA LEU A 96 24.31 -54.23 11.95
C LEU A 96 23.84 -55.62 12.45
N PRO A 97 24.65 -56.29 13.29
CA PRO A 97 24.29 -57.56 13.92
C PRO A 97 23.02 -57.48 14.78
N SER A 98 22.29 -58.60 14.84
CA SER A 98 20.98 -58.73 15.49
C SER A 98 20.95 -58.32 16.97
N SER A 99 22.11 -58.32 17.66
CA SER A 99 22.23 -57.93 19.07
C SER A 99 21.82 -56.49 19.38
N LYS A 100 21.89 -55.57 18.39
CA LYS A 100 21.45 -54.17 18.53
C LYS A 100 20.13 -53.85 17.82
N ALA A 101 19.47 -54.84 17.22
CA ALA A 101 18.29 -54.64 16.39
C ALA A 101 17.12 -53.96 17.13
N ASN A 102 16.90 -54.32 18.39
CA ASN A 102 15.80 -53.76 19.18
C ASN A 102 15.95 -52.26 19.44
N LEU A 103 17.17 -51.77 19.71
CA LEU A 103 17.46 -50.36 19.92
C LEU A 103 17.13 -49.51 18.67
N PHE A 104 17.45 -50.02 17.47
CA PHE A 104 17.16 -49.31 16.22
C PHE A 104 15.66 -49.34 15.89
N ARG A 105 14.97 -50.47 16.12
CA ARG A 105 13.51 -50.55 15.95
C ARG A 105 12.77 -49.55 16.84
N GLU A 106 13.20 -49.38 18.09
CA GLU A 106 12.64 -48.39 19.01
C GLU A 106 12.84 -46.96 18.51
N LYS A 107 14.06 -46.62 18.03
CA LYS A 107 14.34 -45.30 17.43
C LYS A 107 13.51 -45.03 16.18
N ILE A 108 13.32 -46.04 15.33
CA ILE A 108 12.48 -45.94 14.12
C ILE A 108 11.03 -45.66 14.52
N ALA A 109 10.48 -46.42 15.49
CA ALA A 109 9.13 -46.19 16.01
C ALA A 109 8.96 -44.78 16.60
N LYS A 110 9.95 -44.32 17.37
CA LYS A 110 9.98 -42.96 17.92
C LYS A 110 9.93 -41.89 16.81
N TYR A 111 10.77 -42.02 15.78
CA TYR A 111 10.78 -41.05 14.68
C TYR A 111 9.51 -41.12 13.82
N ALA A 112 8.93 -42.31 13.62
CA ALA A 112 7.66 -42.47 12.94
C ALA A 112 6.53 -41.74 13.69
N ALA A 113 6.46 -41.88 15.01
CA ALA A 113 5.49 -41.15 15.84
C ALA A 113 5.71 -39.62 15.77
N GLN A 114 6.96 -39.16 15.85
CA GLN A 114 7.28 -37.72 15.72
C GLN A 114 6.86 -37.15 14.36
N LYS A 115 7.06 -37.89 13.26
CA LYS A 115 6.67 -37.47 11.91
C LYS A 115 5.17 -37.18 11.79
N VAL A 116 4.32 -37.96 12.44
CA VAL A 116 2.86 -37.73 12.43
C VAL A 116 2.52 -36.38 13.06
N THR A 117 3.09 -36.08 14.22
CA THR A 117 2.85 -34.81 14.92
C THR A 117 3.38 -33.61 14.15
N ILE A 118 4.58 -33.74 13.55
CA ILE A 118 5.19 -32.66 12.75
C ILE A 118 4.35 -32.41 11.49
N LYS A 119 3.92 -33.47 10.80
CA LYS A 119 3.06 -33.34 9.62
C LYS A 119 1.74 -32.66 9.95
N ALA A 120 1.08 -33.04 11.04
CA ALA A 120 -0.16 -32.40 11.46
C ALA A 120 0.02 -30.89 11.75
N ARG A 121 1.16 -30.50 12.34
CA ARG A 121 1.51 -29.09 12.56
C ARG A 121 1.76 -28.35 11.24
N ALA A 122 2.51 -28.96 10.31
CA ALA A 122 2.77 -28.40 9.00
C ALA A 122 1.47 -28.17 8.20
N ASP A 123 0.61 -29.19 8.15
CA ASP A 123 -0.69 -29.14 7.46
C ASP A 123 -1.60 -28.04 8.07
N ALA A 124 -1.58 -27.88 9.40
CA ALA A 124 -2.36 -26.83 10.08
C ALA A 124 -1.84 -25.41 9.77
N LEU A 125 -0.52 -25.21 9.74
CA LEU A 125 0.09 -23.92 9.37
C LEU A 125 -0.19 -23.58 7.90
N GLU A 126 -0.13 -24.57 7.03
CA GLU A 126 -0.42 -24.41 5.60
C GLU A 126 -1.90 -24.06 5.37
N ALA A 127 -2.83 -24.67 6.11
CA ALA A 127 -4.24 -24.32 6.07
C ALA A 127 -4.48 -22.86 6.52
N ARG A 128 -3.80 -22.41 7.59
CA ARG A 128 -3.87 -21.01 8.06
C ARG A 128 -3.29 -20.03 7.05
N SER A 129 -2.14 -20.35 6.46
CA SER A 129 -1.53 -19.54 5.40
C SER A 129 -2.47 -19.38 4.21
N ARG A 130 -3.07 -20.48 3.72
CA ARG A 130 -4.05 -20.46 2.61
C ARG A 130 -5.31 -19.66 2.96
N HIS A 131 -5.73 -19.67 4.23
CA HIS A 131 -6.86 -18.85 4.67
C HIS A 131 -6.51 -17.36 4.61
N ALA A 132 -5.38 -16.95 5.19
CA ALA A 132 -4.93 -15.57 5.17
C ALA A 132 -4.68 -15.04 3.74
N ASP A 133 -4.12 -15.88 2.87
CA ASP A 133 -3.86 -15.54 1.46
C ASP A 133 -5.17 -15.29 0.68
N ARG A 134 -6.21 -16.10 0.92
CA ARG A 134 -7.54 -15.90 0.33
C ARG A 134 -8.21 -14.61 0.80
N GLU A 135 -8.09 -14.29 2.08
CA GLU A 135 -8.65 -13.05 2.64
C GLU A 135 -7.92 -11.82 2.08
N SER A 136 -6.59 -11.89 1.95
CA SER A 136 -5.81 -10.84 1.27
C SER A 136 -6.25 -10.67 -0.20
N ALA A 137 -6.40 -11.75 -0.96
CA ALA A 137 -6.78 -11.69 -2.36
C ALA A 137 -8.19 -11.12 -2.59
N ARG A 138 -9.09 -11.25 -1.60
CA ARG A 138 -10.42 -10.62 -1.63
C ARG A 138 -10.32 -9.10 -1.45
N LEU A 139 -9.51 -8.67 -0.48
CA LEU A 139 -9.29 -7.26 -0.16
C LEU A 139 -8.47 -6.54 -1.25
N ASP A 140 -7.72 -7.27 -2.08
CA ASP A 140 -6.81 -6.69 -3.08
C ASP A 140 -7.51 -6.08 -4.32
N ARG A 141 -8.74 -6.50 -4.64
CA ARG A 141 -9.42 -6.16 -5.92
C ARG A 141 -9.71 -4.67 -6.17
N PRO A 142 -10.12 -3.84 -5.19
CA PRO A 142 -10.48 -2.45 -5.44
C PRO A 142 -9.27 -1.47 -5.50
N HIS A 143 -8.05 -1.91 -5.15
CA HIS A 143 -6.90 -1.00 -4.98
C HIS A 143 -6.44 -0.26 -6.22
N ASN A 144 -6.54 -0.90 -7.38
CA ASN A 144 -5.96 -0.35 -8.61
C ASN A 144 -6.67 0.96 -9.02
N GLY A 145 -7.96 1.10 -8.70
CA GLY A 145 -8.74 2.31 -9.00
C GLY A 145 -8.36 3.51 -8.13
N MET A 146 -8.07 3.29 -6.84
CA MET A 146 -7.71 4.38 -5.92
C MET A 146 -6.35 4.99 -6.25
N ALA A 147 -5.37 4.14 -6.60
CA ALA A 147 -4.04 4.60 -7.02
C ALA A 147 -4.12 5.43 -8.31
N LEU A 148 -4.90 4.97 -9.29
CA LEU A 148 -5.07 5.67 -10.56
C LEU A 148 -5.77 7.02 -10.37
N SER A 149 -6.79 7.10 -9.51
CA SER A 149 -7.44 8.36 -9.14
C SER A 149 -6.45 9.39 -8.60
N LEU A 150 -5.55 8.99 -7.70
CA LEU A 150 -4.58 9.90 -7.09
C LEU A 150 -3.62 10.48 -8.14
N ILE A 151 -3.20 9.66 -9.12
CA ILE A 151 -2.35 10.12 -10.23
C ILE A 151 -3.06 11.19 -11.06
N PHE A 152 -4.34 10.99 -11.40
CA PHE A 152 -5.12 11.97 -12.16
C PHE A 152 -5.33 13.29 -11.39
N ILE A 153 -5.57 13.22 -10.08
CA ILE A 153 -5.65 14.41 -9.21
C ILE A 153 -4.32 15.17 -9.23
N GLN A 154 -3.19 14.47 -9.17
CA GLN A 154 -1.87 15.10 -9.20
C GLN A 154 -1.59 15.78 -10.55
N ILE A 155 -1.95 15.13 -11.66
CA ILE A 155 -1.85 15.72 -13.00
C ILE A 155 -2.70 17.00 -13.08
N ALA A 156 -3.91 16.99 -12.54
CA ALA A 156 -4.79 18.16 -12.51
C ALA A 156 -4.19 19.32 -11.69
N ILE A 157 -3.58 19.04 -10.54
CA ILE A 157 -2.86 20.03 -9.72
C ILE A 157 -1.66 20.62 -10.47
N SER A 158 -0.86 19.78 -11.14
CA SER A 158 0.29 20.25 -11.93
C SER A 158 -0.15 21.15 -13.10
N LEU A 159 -1.21 20.76 -13.82
CA LEU A 159 -1.78 21.58 -14.90
C LEU A 159 -2.37 22.89 -14.39
N ALA A 160 -3.02 22.88 -13.23
CA ALA A 160 -3.53 24.08 -12.58
C ALA A 160 -2.38 25.04 -12.25
N SER A 161 -1.29 24.57 -11.64
CA SER A 161 -0.10 25.39 -11.35
C SER A 161 0.52 26.01 -12.61
N ILE A 162 0.68 25.23 -13.69
CA ILE A 162 1.19 25.75 -14.97
C ILE A 162 0.22 26.80 -15.56
N THR A 163 -1.09 26.61 -15.39
CA THR A 163 -2.10 27.59 -15.83
C THR A 163 -1.94 28.93 -15.10
N ALA A 164 -1.70 28.93 -13.79
CA ALA A 164 -1.47 30.16 -13.02
C ALA A 164 -0.22 30.94 -13.50
N LEU A 165 0.84 30.24 -13.91
CA LEU A 165 2.07 30.85 -14.42
C LEU A 165 1.95 31.37 -15.86
N THR A 166 1.20 30.65 -16.71
CA THR A 166 1.12 30.93 -18.15
C THR A 166 -0.12 31.73 -18.56
N GLY A 167 -1.12 31.86 -17.70
CA GLY A 167 -2.39 32.54 -17.98
C GLY A 167 -3.25 31.86 -19.05
N ARG A 168 -2.89 30.66 -19.51
CA ARG A 168 -3.48 30.03 -20.70
C ARG A 168 -4.71 29.19 -20.33
N ARG A 169 -5.90 29.70 -20.64
CA ARG A 169 -7.21 29.11 -20.25
C ARG A 169 -7.44 27.65 -20.70
N TRP A 170 -6.86 27.21 -21.82
CA TRP A 170 -6.97 25.81 -22.26
C TRP A 170 -6.35 24.82 -21.27
N LEU A 171 -5.25 25.21 -20.60
CA LEU A 171 -4.61 24.37 -19.59
C LEU A 171 -5.51 24.18 -18.36
N PHE A 172 -6.34 25.18 -18.04
CA PHE A 172 -7.35 25.07 -17.00
C PHE A 172 -8.45 24.07 -17.35
N VAL A 173 -8.89 24.06 -18.61
CA VAL A 173 -9.86 23.06 -19.11
C VAL A 173 -9.25 21.66 -19.04
N ALA A 174 -7.99 21.49 -19.44
CA ALA A 174 -7.28 20.22 -19.33
C ALA A 174 -7.16 19.75 -17.86
N ALA A 175 -6.87 20.66 -16.93
CA ALA A 175 -6.85 20.37 -15.50
C ALA A 175 -8.24 19.93 -14.99
N GLY A 176 -9.31 20.59 -15.43
CA GLY A 176 -10.70 20.22 -15.11
C GLY A 176 -11.08 18.83 -15.62
N VAL A 177 -10.69 18.47 -16.85
CA VAL A 177 -10.92 17.12 -17.41
C VAL A 177 -10.17 16.06 -16.61
N ALA A 178 -8.89 16.30 -16.31
CA ALA A 178 -8.09 15.39 -15.49
C ALA A 178 -8.69 15.19 -14.08
N ALA A 179 -9.19 16.27 -13.47
CA ALA A 179 -9.88 16.22 -12.17
C ALA A 179 -11.19 15.42 -12.24
N ALA A 180 -12.00 15.61 -13.28
CA ALA A 180 -13.24 14.87 -13.47
C ALA A 180 -12.98 13.36 -13.66
N LEU A 181 -11.96 13.00 -14.42
CA LEU A 181 -11.53 11.61 -14.58
C LEU A 181 -11.05 11.01 -13.26
N GLY A 182 -10.24 11.75 -12.49
CA GLY A 182 -9.81 11.33 -11.15
C GLY A 182 -10.99 11.09 -10.20
N ALA A 183 -11.93 12.05 -10.12
CA ALA A 183 -13.12 11.91 -9.28
C ALA A 183 -14.03 10.76 -9.72
N GLY A 184 -14.19 10.54 -11.03
CA GLY A 184 -14.96 9.42 -11.58
C GLY A 184 -14.34 8.06 -11.25
N LEU A 185 -13.02 7.94 -11.38
CA LEU A 185 -12.28 6.74 -10.99
C LEU A 185 -12.34 6.47 -9.49
N TRP A 186 -12.29 7.51 -8.66
CA TRP A 186 -12.49 7.39 -7.22
C TRP A 186 -13.89 6.89 -6.87
N GLY A 187 -14.93 7.47 -7.48
CA GLY A 187 -16.31 7.04 -7.29
C GLY A 187 -16.54 5.59 -7.73
N TYR A 188 -15.96 5.18 -8.86
CA TYR A 188 -16.00 3.79 -9.32
C TYR A 188 -15.25 2.84 -8.37
N ALA A 189 -14.09 3.26 -7.86
CA ALA A 189 -13.34 2.48 -6.89
C ALA A 189 -14.14 2.28 -5.59
N LEU A 190 -14.84 3.30 -5.10
CA LEU A 190 -15.71 3.20 -3.92
C LEU A 190 -16.91 2.26 -4.14
N TRP A 191 -17.43 2.16 -5.37
CA TRP A 191 -18.54 1.27 -5.69
C TRP A 191 -18.12 -0.21 -5.76
N LEU A 192 -16.82 -0.48 -5.99
CA LEU A 192 -16.26 -1.83 -6.06
C LEU A 192 -15.71 -2.38 -4.73
N VAL A 193 -15.54 -1.51 -3.72
CA VAL A 193 -15.18 -1.87 -2.34
C VAL A 193 -16.41 -2.38 -1.61
#